data_AF-A0A4Y7PLD4-F1
#
_entry.id   AF-A0A4Y7PLD4-F1
#
_cell.length_a   1.000
_cell.length_b   1.000
_cell.length_c   1.000
_cell.angle_alpha   90.00
_cell.angle_beta   90.00
_cell.angle_gamma   90.00
#
_symmetry.space_group_name_H-M   'P 1'
#
loop_
_entity.id
_entity.type
_entity.pdbx_description
1 polymer ?
#
loop_
_entity_poly.entity_id
_entity_poly.type
_entity_poly.pdbx_seq_one_letter_code
_entity_poly.pdbx_strand_id
1 'polypeptide(L)'
;MPPSKVNTKKEAGRAKKSENEAKKKDAEAADKERKEADKWADGSKTKNAKEDREEKRKAELARKAEKARLLAEEEASMAAKPKPAPKAGDKKKKPSAASAEGSGTLDAKPAGPGAIAAGGGLGGVEEKMEKLEVVDGAEPEVFTATGIDDALELLEVVTAKKDKASVGQQAAGLEKHPERRFKAALEAYQERELPNLRAEHRGLRLQQYKEILYKQFQKSPENPFNQVLVSYDATKEDKLEALERKQKQVEERLRERSDTPTLTND
;
A
#
# COMPACT_ATOMS: atom_id res chain seq x y z
N MET A 1 32.06 18.16 49.10
CA MET A 1 32.81 16.98 48.61
C MET A 1 33.25 17.25 47.17
N PRO A 2 34.54 17.15 46.83
CA PRO A 2 35.00 17.37 45.45
C PRO A 2 34.55 16.20 44.54
N PRO A 3 34.14 16.44 43.28
CA PRO A 3 33.65 15.38 42.39
C PRO A 3 34.79 14.45 41.97
N SER A 4 34.54 13.13 42.07
CA SER A 4 35.50 12.10 41.69
C SER A 4 35.80 12.18 40.19
N LYS A 5 37.05 12.48 39.87
CA LYS A 5 37.55 12.50 38.49
C LYS A 5 37.59 11.06 37.98
N VAL A 6 36.52 10.64 37.31
CA VAL A 6 36.40 9.32 36.68
C VAL A 6 37.59 9.15 35.71
N ASN A 7 38.33 8.06 35.87
CA ASN A 7 39.58 7.81 35.17
C ASN A 7 39.27 7.41 33.71
N THR A 8 39.18 8.40 32.82
CA THR A 8 38.77 8.32 31.40
C THR A 8 39.48 7.21 30.61
N LYS A 9 40.70 6.84 31.00
CA LYS A 9 41.45 5.73 30.40
C LYS A 9 40.84 4.35 30.68
N LYS A 10 40.21 4.17 31.85
CA LYS A 10 39.52 2.93 32.24
C LYS A 10 38.16 2.78 31.54
N GLU A 11 37.47 3.88 31.27
CA GLU A 11 36.25 3.89 30.45
C GLU A 11 36.54 3.56 28.99
N ALA A 12 37.59 4.14 28.41
CA ALA A 12 38.01 3.82 27.04
C ALA A 12 38.38 2.33 26.86
N GLY A 13 39.01 1.71 27.88
CA GLY A 13 39.32 0.28 27.87
C GLY A 13 38.07 -0.62 27.95
N ARG A 14 37.07 -0.22 28.75
CA ARG A 14 35.78 -0.91 28.82
C ARG A 14 34.97 -0.74 27.54
N ALA A 15 34.97 0.46 26.95
CA ALA A 15 34.32 0.76 25.68
C ALA A 15 34.89 -0.09 24.53
N LYS A 16 36.22 -0.20 24.42
CA LYS A 16 36.84 -1.06 23.41
C LYS A 16 36.51 -2.54 23.59
N LYS A 17 36.37 -3.01 24.84
CA LYS A 17 35.98 -4.39 25.12
C LYS A 17 34.52 -4.65 24.77
N SER A 18 33.61 -3.71 25.06
CA SER A 18 32.20 -3.81 24.69
C SER A 18 31.99 -3.70 23.17
N GLU A 19 32.74 -2.85 22.47
CA GLU A 19 32.67 -2.75 21.00
C GLU A 19 33.11 -4.04 20.31
N ASN A 20 34.15 -4.71 20.83
CA ASN A 20 34.61 -5.97 20.25
C ASN A 20 33.63 -7.13 20.54
N GLU A 21 32.99 -7.13 21.71
CA GLU A 21 31.95 -8.10 22.05
C GLU A 21 30.67 -7.85 21.23
N ALA A 22 30.30 -6.59 20.98
CA ALA A 22 29.20 -6.23 20.09
C ALA A 22 29.48 -6.69 18.66
N LYS A 23 30.67 -6.41 18.10
CA LYS A 23 31.06 -6.89 16.77
C LYS A 23 31.01 -8.41 16.64
N LYS A 24 31.40 -9.15 17.69
CA LYS A 24 31.30 -10.61 17.70
C LYS A 24 29.83 -11.08 17.71
N LYS A 25 28.98 -10.43 18.51
CA LYS A 25 27.54 -10.73 18.55
C LYS A 25 26.84 -10.40 17.22
N ASP A 26 27.21 -9.29 16.58
CA ASP A 26 26.69 -8.89 15.28
C ASP A 26 27.11 -9.86 14.17
N ALA A 27 28.36 -10.34 14.20
CA ALA A 27 28.83 -11.38 13.29
C ALA A 27 28.09 -12.71 13.50
N GLU A 28 27.90 -13.14 14.75
CA GLU A 28 27.13 -14.35 15.08
C GLU A 28 25.64 -14.21 14.71
N ALA A 29 25.07 -13.01 14.82
CA ALA A 29 23.71 -12.72 14.39
C ALA A 29 23.59 -12.76 12.86
N ALA A 30 24.55 -12.15 12.14
CA ALA A 30 24.60 -12.20 10.68
C ALA A 30 24.78 -13.63 10.14
N ASP A 31 25.59 -14.46 10.81
CA ASP A 31 25.77 -15.87 10.45
C ASP A 31 24.51 -16.70 10.71
N LYS A 32 23.76 -16.40 11.77
CA LYS A 32 22.46 -17.04 12.05
C LYS A 32 21.41 -16.61 11.03
N GLU A 33 21.34 -15.32 10.71
CA GLU A 33 20.43 -14.77 9.71
C GLU A 33 20.71 -15.35 8.32
N ARG A 34 21.98 -15.49 7.92
CA ARG A 34 22.35 -16.17 6.67
C ARG A 34 21.92 -17.63 6.65
N LYS A 35 22.17 -18.38 7.72
CA LYS A 35 21.77 -19.80 7.82
C LYS A 35 20.25 -19.97 7.81
N GLU A 36 19.53 -19.06 8.46
CA GLU A 36 18.08 -19.03 8.42
C GLU A 36 17.58 -18.68 7.02
N ALA A 37 18.16 -17.68 6.36
CA ALA A 37 17.84 -17.33 4.97
C ALA A 37 18.09 -18.50 4.00
N ASP A 38 19.22 -19.20 4.12
CA ASP A 38 19.51 -20.40 3.30
C ASP A 38 18.49 -21.52 3.56
N LYS A 39 18.13 -21.75 4.83
CA LYS A 39 17.13 -22.76 5.22
C LYS A 39 15.73 -22.41 4.71
N TRP A 40 15.38 -21.13 4.64
CA TRP A 40 14.13 -20.66 4.06
C TRP A 40 14.16 -20.66 2.52
N ALA A 41 15.32 -20.44 1.90
CA ALA A 41 15.50 -20.47 0.45
C ALA A 41 15.32 -21.89 -0.12
N ASP A 42 15.76 -22.93 0.61
CA ASP A 42 15.69 -24.33 0.17
C ASP A 42 14.23 -24.83 0.04
N GLY A 43 13.27 -24.18 0.72
CA GLY A 43 11.83 -24.43 0.58
C GLY A 43 11.16 -23.78 -0.64
N SER A 44 11.86 -22.92 -1.40
CA SER A 44 11.28 -22.04 -2.42
C SER A 44 11.51 -22.48 -3.88
N LYS A 45 12.01 -23.70 -4.12
CA LYS A 45 12.52 -24.19 -5.42
C LYS A 45 11.52 -24.18 -6.60
N THR A 46 10.28 -23.71 -6.42
CA THR A 46 9.28 -23.49 -7.47
C THR A 46 9.07 -22.00 -7.86
N LYS A 47 9.63 -21.02 -7.14
CA LYS A 47 9.52 -19.58 -7.47
C LYS A 47 10.66 -19.03 -8.32
N ASN A 48 11.89 -19.53 -8.14
CA ASN A 48 13.07 -19.07 -8.92
C ASN A 48 12.94 -19.28 -10.43
N ALA A 49 12.23 -20.32 -10.90
CA ALA A 49 12.08 -20.55 -12.34
C ALA A 49 11.24 -19.49 -13.06
N LYS A 50 10.34 -18.79 -12.36
CA LYS A 50 9.51 -17.73 -12.94
C LYS A 50 10.25 -16.40 -12.93
N GLU A 51 10.96 -16.08 -11.85
CA GLU A 51 11.79 -14.88 -11.73
C GLU A 51 13.02 -14.95 -12.66
N ASP A 52 13.71 -16.09 -12.77
CA ASP A 52 14.81 -16.29 -13.74
C ASP A 52 14.36 -16.09 -15.20
N ARG A 53 13.12 -16.49 -15.55
CA ARG A 53 12.58 -16.35 -16.90
C ARG A 53 12.20 -14.91 -17.22
N GLU A 54 11.72 -14.16 -16.23
CA GLU A 54 11.41 -12.74 -16.36
C GLU A 54 12.67 -11.88 -16.34
N GLU A 55 13.69 -12.22 -15.56
CA GLU A 55 15.00 -11.57 -15.58
C GLU A 55 15.76 -11.84 -16.87
N LYS A 56 15.74 -13.06 -17.41
CA LYS A 56 16.32 -13.35 -18.73
C LYS A 56 15.62 -12.55 -19.84
N ARG A 57 14.30 -12.42 -19.79
CA ARG A 57 13.56 -11.56 -20.74
C ARG A 57 13.93 -10.09 -20.60
N LYS A 58 14.05 -9.57 -19.38
CA LYS A 58 14.45 -8.16 -19.14
C LYS A 58 15.90 -7.91 -19.56
N ALA A 59 16.81 -8.84 -19.29
CA ALA A 59 18.22 -8.74 -19.68
C ALA A 59 18.41 -8.80 -21.21
N GLU A 60 17.65 -9.64 -21.92
CA GLU A 60 17.67 -9.66 -23.39
C GLU A 60 17.09 -8.37 -23.99
N LEU A 61 16.03 -7.82 -23.38
CA LEU A 61 15.44 -6.56 -23.82
C LEU A 61 16.39 -5.38 -23.59
N ALA A 62 17.11 -5.38 -22.46
CA ALA A 62 18.17 -4.41 -22.16
C ALA A 62 19.36 -4.54 -23.13
N ARG A 63 19.85 -5.76 -23.40
CA ARG A 63 20.91 -5.98 -24.40
C ARG A 63 20.50 -5.58 -25.79
N LYS A 64 19.24 -5.82 -26.17
CA LYS A 64 18.70 -5.40 -27.47
C LYS A 64 18.57 -3.87 -27.55
N ALA A 65 18.17 -3.21 -26.47
CA ALA A 65 18.12 -1.75 -26.40
C ALA A 65 19.51 -1.11 -26.48
N GLU A 66 20.51 -1.67 -25.79
CA GLU A 66 21.90 -1.17 -25.88
C GLU A 66 22.51 -1.39 -27.27
N LYS A 67 22.27 -2.56 -27.89
CA LYS A 67 22.74 -2.82 -29.26
C LYS A 67 22.05 -1.91 -30.27
N ALA A 68 20.75 -1.64 -30.10
CA ALA A 68 20.02 -0.70 -30.94
C ALA A 68 20.52 0.74 -30.76
N ARG A 69 20.88 1.14 -29.52
CA ARG A 69 21.48 2.44 -29.25
C ARG A 69 22.86 2.57 -29.91
N LEU A 70 23.72 1.56 -29.79
CA LEU A 70 25.03 1.55 -30.46
C LEU A 70 24.89 1.62 -31.98
N LEU A 71 23.95 0.88 -32.56
CA LEU A 71 23.70 0.92 -34.00
C LEU A 71 23.17 2.29 -34.45
N ALA A 72 22.26 2.92 -33.68
CA ALA A 72 21.77 4.26 -33.97
C ALA A 72 22.87 5.33 -33.82
N GLU A 73 23.79 5.17 -32.86
CA GLU A 73 24.95 6.05 -32.67
C GLU A 73 25.97 5.87 -33.81
N GLU A 74 26.17 4.64 -34.29
CA GLU A 74 26.96 4.35 -35.50
C GLU A 74 26.29 4.92 -36.77
N GLU A 75 24.98 4.75 -36.97
CA GLU A 75 24.23 5.32 -38.10
C GLU A 75 24.23 6.85 -38.10
N ALA A 76 24.10 7.48 -36.92
CA ALA A 76 24.23 8.92 -36.77
C ALA A 76 25.64 9.41 -37.10
N SER A 77 26.68 8.65 -36.74
CA SER A 77 28.08 8.99 -37.07
C SER A 77 28.41 8.79 -38.55
N MET A 78 27.74 7.87 -39.25
CA MET A 78 27.88 7.68 -40.69
C MET A 78 27.06 8.69 -41.52
N ALA A 79 25.97 9.23 -40.95
CA ALA A 79 25.18 10.31 -41.56
C ALA A 79 25.84 11.70 -41.48
N ALA A 80 26.87 11.87 -40.64
CA ALA A 80 27.59 13.13 -40.45
C ALA A 80 28.93 13.18 -41.21
N LYS A 81 28.91 13.09 -42.55
CA LYS A 81 29.97 13.64 -43.40
C LYS A 81 29.36 14.62 -44.43
N PRO A 82 29.81 15.89 -44.45
CA PRO A 82 29.06 17.03 -45.01
C PRO A 82 29.14 17.11 -46.54
N LYS A 83 28.03 17.47 -47.19
CA LYS A 83 28.03 18.06 -48.54
C LYS A 83 27.75 19.57 -48.43
N PRO A 84 28.62 20.46 -48.94
CA PRO A 84 28.31 21.89 -49.01
C PRO A 84 27.32 22.16 -50.15
N ALA A 85 26.25 22.90 -49.85
CA ALA A 85 25.24 23.32 -50.80
C ALA A 85 25.70 24.49 -51.69
N PRO A 86 25.12 24.65 -52.89
CA PRO A 86 24.73 25.98 -53.33
C PRO A 86 23.27 26.09 -53.83
N LYS A 87 22.88 27.36 -53.94
CA LYS A 87 21.58 28.03 -54.11
C LYS A 87 20.64 27.60 -55.26
N ALA A 88 19.37 27.93 -55.02
CA ALA A 88 18.34 28.48 -55.93
C ALA A 88 17.58 27.55 -56.89
N GLY A 89 16.25 27.75 -56.95
CA GLY A 89 15.44 27.48 -58.15
C GLY A 89 14.15 26.66 -57.96
N ASP A 90 13.02 27.38 -57.88
CA ASP A 90 11.71 27.12 -58.51
C ASP A 90 11.08 25.72 -58.68
N LYS A 91 9.77 25.71 -58.35
CA LYS A 91 8.62 25.10 -59.06
C LYS A 91 8.23 23.62 -58.88
N LYS A 92 7.05 23.49 -58.25
CA LYS A 92 5.79 22.85 -58.72
C LYS A 92 5.76 21.35 -59.11
N LYS A 93 4.85 20.68 -58.39
CA LYS A 93 3.78 19.74 -58.82
C LYS A 93 4.10 18.25 -59.03
N LYS A 94 3.28 17.43 -58.32
CA LYS A 94 2.88 16.01 -58.53
C LYS A 94 2.70 15.62 -60.00
N PRO A 95 2.88 14.33 -60.40
CA PRO A 95 1.80 13.30 -60.44
C PRO A 95 2.29 11.90 -59.95
N SER A 96 1.50 11.05 -59.29
CA SER A 96 0.52 10.04 -59.76
C SER A 96 1.03 8.92 -60.70
N ALA A 97 0.91 7.69 -60.17
CA ALA A 97 0.38 6.46 -60.79
C ALA A 97 1.24 5.54 -61.68
N ALA A 98 1.21 4.25 -61.29
CA ALA A 98 1.21 2.98 -62.06
C ALA A 98 2.20 1.97 -61.44
N SER A 99 1.88 0.71 -61.14
CA SER A 99 0.68 -0.10 -61.32
C SER A 99 0.95 -1.53 -60.78
N ALA A 100 -0.12 -2.20 -60.31
CA ALA A 100 -0.36 -3.67 -60.36
C ALA A 100 0.46 -4.57 -59.39
N GLU A 101 -0.07 -5.46 -58.54
CA GLU A 101 -1.39 -6.11 -58.33
C GLU A 101 -1.53 -6.48 -56.82
N GLY A 102 -2.64 -6.32 -56.10
CA GLY A 102 -3.85 -7.18 -56.08
C GLY A 102 -3.56 -8.49 -55.31
N SER A 103 -4.13 -8.88 -54.16
CA SER A 103 -5.50 -8.88 -53.60
C SER A 103 -5.39 -9.50 -52.18
N GLY A 104 -6.15 -9.21 -51.11
CA GLY A 104 -7.30 -8.36 -50.84
C GLY A 104 -7.68 -8.51 -49.33
N THR A 105 -8.13 -7.39 -48.75
CA THR A 105 -9.25 -7.18 -47.79
C THR A 105 -9.58 -8.31 -46.78
N LEU A 106 -9.57 -8.07 -45.46
CA LEU A 106 -10.68 -7.42 -44.73
C LEU A 106 -10.22 -6.72 -43.42
N ASP A 107 -10.99 -5.66 -43.15
CA ASP A 107 -11.02 -4.65 -42.11
C ASP A 107 -10.80 -5.07 -40.64
N ALA A 108 -9.95 -4.33 -39.92
CA ALA A 108 -10.16 -3.93 -38.52
C ALA A 108 -9.15 -2.83 -38.12
N LYS A 109 -9.62 -1.59 -38.06
CA LYS A 109 -8.87 -0.46 -37.50
C LYS A 109 -9.11 -0.41 -35.98
N PRO A 110 -8.10 -0.50 -35.11
CA PRO A 110 -8.26 -0.28 -33.68
C PRO A 110 -8.19 1.22 -33.41
N ALA A 111 -9.33 1.85 -33.11
CA ALA A 111 -9.37 3.21 -32.60
C ALA A 111 -9.26 3.15 -31.07
N GLY A 112 -8.30 3.91 -30.56
CA GLY A 112 -7.96 4.01 -29.16
C GLY A 112 -8.98 4.78 -28.30
N PRO A 113 -8.56 5.13 -27.08
CA PRO A 113 -9.40 5.34 -25.91
C PRO A 113 -10.03 6.73 -25.86
N GLY A 114 -11.32 6.79 -25.49
CA GLY A 114 -11.99 8.05 -25.14
C GLY A 114 -13.39 8.15 -25.70
N ALA A 115 -14.37 7.62 -24.97
CA ALA A 115 -15.79 7.96 -25.10
C ALA A 115 -16.51 7.70 -23.78
N ILE A 116 -16.24 8.57 -22.80
CA ILE A 116 -17.29 8.98 -21.86
C ILE A 116 -18.27 9.87 -22.66
N ALA A 117 -19.56 9.80 -22.33
CA ALA A 117 -20.70 10.52 -22.90
C ALA A 117 -21.42 9.83 -24.08
N ALA A 118 -22.36 8.95 -23.75
CA ALA A 118 -23.76 9.04 -24.19
C ALA A 118 -24.57 7.84 -23.66
N GLY A 119 -25.68 8.12 -22.98
CA GLY A 119 -26.84 7.23 -22.98
C GLY A 119 -26.94 6.28 -21.79
N GLY A 120 -27.99 6.46 -21.01
CA GLY A 120 -28.33 5.66 -19.84
C GLY A 120 -28.52 4.18 -20.15
N GLY A 121 -28.05 3.36 -19.21
CA GLY A 121 -28.33 1.94 -19.12
C GLY A 121 -28.94 1.63 -17.74
N LEU A 122 -30.03 2.31 -17.38
CA LEU A 122 -30.95 1.90 -16.32
C LEU A 122 -31.76 0.69 -16.82
N GLY A 123 -31.09 -0.44 -17.08
CA GLY A 123 -31.70 -1.60 -17.73
C GLY A 123 -31.38 -2.93 -17.06
N GLY A 124 -31.07 -2.91 -15.77
CA GLY A 124 -30.69 -4.12 -15.01
C GLY A 124 -31.03 -4.09 -13.53
N VAL A 125 -31.90 -3.17 -13.09
CA VAL A 125 -32.28 -3.04 -11.68
C VAL A 125 -33.69 -3.56 -11.40
N GLU A 126 -34.48 -3.89 -12.44
CA GLU A 126 -35.91 -4.20 -12.29
C GLU A 126 -36.18 -5.66 -11.85
N GLU A 127 -35.29 -6.63 -12.13
CA GLU A 127 -35.56 -8.04 -11.74
C GLU A 127 -35.07 -8.45 -10.34
N LYS A 128 -34.52 -7.52 -9.55
CA LYS A 128 -34.02 -7.83 -8.19
C LYS A 128 -34.62 -6.97 -7.08
N MET A 129 -35.76 -6.34 -7.36
CA MET A 129 -36.53 -5.59 -6.36
C MET A 129 -37.77 -6.35 -5.86
N GLU A 130 -38.16 -7.45 -6.51
CA GLU A 130 -39.39 -8.19 -6.21
C GLU A 130 -39.21 -9.43 -5.31
N LYS A 131 -38.16 -9.43 -4.46
CA LYS A 131 -38.09 -10.36 -3.33
C LYS A 131 -37.47 -9.71 -2.10
N LEU A 132 -38.05 -8.58 -1.68
CA LEU A 132 -38.03 -8.20 -0.28
C LEU A 132 -39.29 -8.78 0.36
N GLU A 133 -39.28 -10.09 0.60
CA GLU A 133 -40.26 -10.71 1.50
C GLU A 133 -40.01 -10.09 2.87
N VAL A 134 -40.87 -9.14 3.25
CA VAL A 134 -41.01 -8.65 4.62
C VAL A 134 -41.43 -9.84 5.45
N VAL A 135 -40.44 -10.47 6.08
CA VAL A 135 -40.65 -11.45 7.13
C VAL A 135 -41.35 -10.71 8.27
N ASP A 136 -42.50 -11.26 8.69
CA ASP A 136 -43.34 -10.80 9.77
C ASP A 136 -42.56 -10.31 11.00
N GLY A 137 -42.81 -9.06 11.41
CA GLY A 137 -42.67 -8.61 12.80
C GLY A 137 -41.32 -8.09 13.29
N ALA A 138 -40.31 -7.88 12.43
CA ALA A 138 -39.08 -7.20 12.82
C ALA A 138 -39.05 -5.78 12.23
N GLU A 139 -39.08 -4.76 13.08
CA GLU A 139 -38.82 -3.37 12.67
C GLU A 139 -37.48 -3.30 11.92
N PRO A 140 -37.38 -2.55 10.80
CA PRO A 140 -36.12 -2.42 10.09
C PRO A 140 -35.09 -1.76 11.02
N GLU A 141 -33.93 -2.40 11.19
CA GLU A 141 -32.85 -1.81 11.97
C GLU A 141 -32.29 -0.60 11.23
N VAL A 142 -32.59 0.60 11.74
CA VAL A 142 -32.10 1.86 11.18
C VAL A 142 -30.78 2.22 11.85
N PHE A 143 -29.77 2.51 11.03
CA PHE A 143 -28.45 2.94 11.47
C PHE A 143 -28.17 4.35 10.93
N THR A 144 -27.76 5.25 11.81
CA THR A 144 -27.27 6.59 11.47
C THR A 144 -25.77 6.67 11.63
N ALA A 145 -25.07 6.95 10.53
CA ALA A 145 -23.65 7.24 10.55
C ALA A 145 -23.40 8.74 10.31
N THR A 146 -23.08 9.49 11.37
CA THR A 146 -22.78 10.93 11.29
C THR A 146 -21.27 11.15 11.11
N GLY A 147 -20.75 10.78 9.94
CA GLY A 147 -19.33 10.92 9.61
C GLY A 147 -18.88 9.90 8.57
N ILE A 148 -17.78 10.19 7.86
CA ILE A 148 -17.22 9.26 6.88
C ILE A 148 -16.69 8.00 7.58
N ASP A 149 -15.99 8.17 8.70
CA ASP A 149 -15.43 7.07 9.48
C ASP A 149 -16.53 6.14 10.02
N ASP A 150 -17.60 6.71 10.56
CA ASP A 150 -18.78 5.98 11.04
C ASP A 150 -19.48 5.20 9.91
N ALA A 151 -19.56 5.79 8.72
CA ALA A 151 -20.15 5.13 7.56
C ALA A 151 -19.26 3.98 7.06
N LEU A 152 -17.93 4.15 7.09
CA LEU A 152 -16.98 3.10 6.73
C LEU A 152 -17.03 1.94 7.72
N GLU A 153 -17.12 2.21 9.02
CA GLU A 153 -17.29 1.17 10.05
C GLU A 153 -18.61 0.41 9.86
N LEU A 154 -19.72 1.11 9.62
CA LEU A 154 -21.01 0.46 9.35
C LEU A 154 -20.95 -0.41 8.10
N LEU A 155 -20.36 0.10 7.02
CA LEU A 155 -20.20 -0.68 5.80
C LEU A 155 -19.30 -1.89 6.01
N GLU A 156 -18.23 -1.78 6.80
CA GLU A 156 -17.39 -2.94 7.16
C GLU A 156 -18.22 -4.01 7.86
N VAL A 157 -19.09 -3.64 8.81
CA VAL A 157 -19.96 -4.58 9.53
C VAL A 157 -21.05 -5.17 8.62
N VAL A 158 -21.73 -4.34 7.82
CA VAL A 158 -22.83 -4.75 6.94
C VAL A 158 -22.34 -5.62 5.77
N THR A 159 -21.16 -5.31 5.23
CA THR A 159 -20.56 -6.07 4.11
C THR A 159 -19.69 -7.24 4.58
N ALA A 160 -19.40 -7.35 5.88
CA ALA A 160 -18.65 -8.46 6.44
C ALA A 160 -19.35 -9.79 6.12
N LYS A 161 -18.61 -10.69 5.47
CA LYS A 161 -19.08 -12.05 5.20
C LYS A 161 -19.14 -12.83 6.52
N LYS A 162 -20.34 -13.20 6.94
CA LYS A 162 -20.58 -13.97 8.18
C LYS A 162 -20.26 -15.47 8.05
N ASP A 163 -19.68 -15.91 6.93
CA ASP A 163 -19.24 -17.29 6.76
C ASP A 163 -18.12 -17.65 7.73
N LYS A 164 -18.17 -18.86 8.32
CA LYS A 164 -17.20 -19.33 9.33
C LYS A 164 -15.73 -19.20 8.89
N ALA A 165 -15.46 -19.37 7.59
CA ALA A 165 -14.12 -19.18 7.02
C ALA A 165 -13.69 -17.71 7.02
N SER A 166 -14.58 -16.81 6.62
CA SER A 166 -14.34 -15.36 6.55
C SER A 166 -14.16 -14.75 7.94
N VAL A 167 -15.05 -15.09 8.88
CA VAL A 167 -14.97 -14.62 10.28
C VAL A 167 -13.69 -15.17 10.94
N GLY A 168 -13.35 -16.43 10.69
CA GLY A 168 -12.10 -17.03 11.17
C GLY A 168 -10.84 -16.32 10.64
N GLN A 169 -10.85 -15.86 9.38
CA GLN A 169 -9.73 -15.12 8.81
C GLN A 169 -9.61 -13.70 9.41
N GLN A 170 -10.73 -13.01 9.62
CA GLN A 170 -10.72 -11.71 10.29
C GLN A 170 -10.26 -11.82 11.76
N ALA A 171 -10.75 -12.82 12.50
CA ALA A 171 -10.34 -13.11 13.87
C ALA A 171 -8.86 -13.55 13.96
N ALA A 172 -8.33 -14.21 12.94
CA ALA A 172 -6.92 -14.54 12.84
C ALA A 172 -6.04 -13.30 12.63
N GLY A 173 -6.54 -12.26 11.97
CA GLY A 173 -5.86 -10.99 11.72
C GLY A 173 -5.75 -10.07 12.94
N LEU A 174 -6.50 -10.34 14.01
CA LEU A 174 -6.43 -9.57 15.25
C LEU A 174 -5.03 -9.63 15.86
N GLU A 175 -4.50 -8.46 16.24
CA GLU A 175 -3.16 -8.35 16.80
C GLU A 175 -3.12 -8.84 18.26
N LYS A 176 -2.14 -9.69 18.55
CA LYS A 176 -1.80 -10.19 19.88
C LYS A 176 -0.65 -9.40 20.53
N HIS A 177 0.18 -8.73 19.72
CA HIS A 177 1.40 -8.07 20.17
C HIS A 177 1.47 -6.59 19.76
N PRO A 178 0.64 -5.72 20.38
CA PRO A 178 0.62 -4.29 20.06
C PRO A 178 1.99 -3.64 20.27
N GLU A 179 2.77 -4.06 21.27
CA GLU A 179 4.13 -3.58 21.53
C GLU A 179 5.09 -3.78 20.34
N ARG A 180 4.93 -4.88 19.58
CA ARG A 180 5.78 -5.19 18.42
C ARG A 180 5.39 -4.35 17.21
N ARG A 181 4.09 -4.19 16.95
CA ARG A 181 3.59 -3.33 15.86
C ARG A 181 3.73 -1.85 16.14
N PHE A 182 3.73 -1.44 17.41
CA PHE A 182 3.80 -0.03 17.80
C PHE A 182 5.01 0.68 17.20
N LYS A 183 6.19 0.06 17.25
CA LYS A 183 7.41 0.66 16.68
C LYS A 183 7.31 0.84 15.17
N ALA A 184 6.83 -0.17 14.46
CA ALA A 184 6.66 -0.12 13.00
C ALA A 184 5.58 0.88 12.57
N ALA A 185 4.44 0.90 13.29
CA ALA A 185 3.35 1.83 13.03
C ALA A 185 3.76 3.28 13.33
N LEU A 186 4.50 3.52 14.43
CA LEU A 186 5.04 4.84 14.75
C LEU A 186 6.05 5.29 13.69
N GLU A 187 6.93 4.40 13.21
CA GLU A 187 7.89 4.70 12.16
C GLU A 187 7.19 5.05 10.83
N ALA A 188 6.20 4.26 10.42
CA ALA A 188 5.38 4.53 9.24
C ALA A 188 4.63 5.88 9.35
N TYR A 189 4.07 6.19 10.53
CA TYR A 189 3.42 7.47 10.80
C TYR A 189 4.42 8.63 10.77
N GLN A 190 5.60 8.46 11.36
CA GLN A 190 6.64 9.47 11.34
C GLN A 190 7.11 9.76 9.92
N GLU A 191 7.36 8.75 9.08
CA GLU A 191 7.80 8.97 7.70
C GLU A 191 6.77 9.72 6.86
N ARG A 192 5.47 9.45 7.07
CA ARG A 192 4.37 10.12 6.38
C ARG A 192 4.17 11.57 6.83
N GLU A 193 4.18 11.80 8.13
CA GLU A 193 3.79 13.11 8.70
C GLU A 193 4.97 14.06 8.95
N LEU A 194 6.20 13.56 9.07
CA LEU A 194 7.39 14.38 9.29
C LEU A 194 7.65 15.44 8.19
N PRO A 195 7.44 15.20 6.88
CA PRO A 195 7.53 16.28 5.89
C PRO A 195 6.44 17.35 6.08
N ASN A 196 5.21 16.95 6.41
CA ASN A 196 4.10 17.87 6.68
C ASN A 196 4.40 18.75 7.91
N LEU A 197 4.81 18.12 9.02
CA LEU A 197 5.17 18.83 10.25
C LEU A 197 6.36 19.76 10.08
N ARG A 198 7.35 19.38 9.25
CA ARG A 198 8.48 20.27 8.92
C ARG A 198 8.02 21.49 8.12
N ALA A 199 7.02 21.35 7.26
CA ALA A 199 6.47 22.46 6.49
C ALA A 199 5.65 23.42 7.37
N GLU A 200 4.84 22.88 8.29
CA GLU A 200 3.98 23.64 9.20
C GLU A 200 4.77 24.32 10.33
N HIS A 201 5.68 23.59 10.97
CA HIS A 201 6.44 24.06 12.12
C HIS A 201 7.92 24.19 11.77
N ARG A 202 8.27 25.05 10.81
CA ARG A 202 9.67 25.26 10.40
C ARG A 202 10.54 25.74 11.57
N GLY A 203 11.78 25.23 11.65
CA GLY A 203 12.78 25.68 12.62
C GLY A 203 12.80 24.92 13.96
N LEU A 204 11.94 23.90 14.12
CA LEU A 204 11.94 23.05 15.30
C LEU A 204 13.08 22.01 15.24
N ARG A 205 13.58 21.54 16.39
CA ARG A 205 14.60 20.48 16.43
C ARG A 205 13.97 19.14 16.03
N LEU A 206 14.74 18.24 15.40
CA LEU A 206 14.28 16.89 15.04
C LEU A 206 13.60 16.14 16.20
N GLN A 207 14.16 16.27 17.41
CA GLN A 207 13.60 15.64 18.60
C GLN A 207 12.21 16.17 18.97
N GLN A 208 11.99 17.48 18.84
CA GLN A 208 10.71 18.11 19.14
C GLN A 208 9.65 17.70 18.10
N TYR A 209 10.00 17.57 16.81
CA TYR A 209 9.08 17.00 15.82
C TYR A 209 8.69 15.57 16.19
N LYS A 210 9.65 14.74 16.61
CA LYS A 210 9.38 13.37 17.06
C LYS A 210 8.44 13.34 18.27
N GLU A 211 8.60 14.26 19.22
CA GLU A 211 7.70 14.38 20.38
C GLU A 211 6.28 14.79 19.99
N ILE A 212 6.12 15.73 19.05
CA ILE A 212 4.80 16.13 18.54
C ILE A 212 4.16 14.98 17.78
N LEU A 213 4.90 14.34 16.88
CA LEU A 213 4.45 13.16 16.12
C LEU A 213 4.04 12.02 17.05
N TYR A 214 4.82 11.76 18.11
CA TYR A 214 4.48 10.73 19.09
C TYR A 214 3.18 11.05 19.83
N LYS A 215 2.96 12.30 20.24
CA LYS A 215 1.72 12.74 20.90
C LYS A 215 0.50 12.64 19.98
N GLN A 216 0.66 13.00 18.71
CA GLN A 216 -0.39 12.83 17.71
C GLN A 216 -0.67 11.34 17.46
N PHE A 217 0.38 10.53 17.34
CA PHE A 217 0.27 9.09 17.14
C PHE A 217 -0.42 8.38 18.31
N GLN A 218 -0.15 8.77 19.56
CA GLN A 218 -0.84 8.20 20.73
C GLN A 218 -2.37 8.32 20.63
N LYS A 219 -2.87 9.40 20.04
CA LYS A 219 -4.31 9.67 19.85
C LYS A 219 -4.86 9.16 18.51
N SER A 220 -3.98 8.79 17.58
CA SER A 220 -4.36 8.37 16.24
C SER A 220 -4.97 6.96 16.24
N PRO A 221 -5.95 6.68 15.35
CA PRO A 221 -6.47 5.31 15.18
C PRO A 221 -5.43 4.33 14.61
N GLU A 222 -4.35 4.84 14.01
CA GLU A 222 -3.21 4.04 13.51
C GLU A 222 -2.37 3.41 14.63
N ASN A 223 -2.56 3.85 15.88
CA ASN A 223 -1.88 3.25 17.01
C ASN A 223 -2.49 1.88 17.34
N PRO A 224 -1.71 0.78 17.26
CA PRO A 224 -2.22 -0.56 17.54
C PRO A 224 -2.74 -0.74 18.98
N PHE A 225 -2.39 0.15 19.91
CA PHE A 225 -2.97 0.17 21.27
C PHE A 225 -4.39 0.72 21.33
N ASN A 226 -4.82 1.52 20.35
CA ASN A 226 -6.18 2.06 20.29
C ASN A 226 -7.15 1.08 19.58
N GLN A 227 -6.63 -0.04 19.07
CA GLN A 227 -7.41 -1.09 18.41
C GLN A 227 -7.81 -2.18 19.41
N VAL A 228 -8.70 -3.09 18.99
CA VAL A 228 -9.15 -4.21 19.82
C VAL A 228 -7.98 -5.16 20.09
N LEU A 229 -7.54 -5.18 21.35
CA LEU A 229 -6.49 -6.08 21.81
C LEU A 229 -7.07 -7.45 22.15
N VAL A 230 -6.38 -8.49 21.71
CA VAL A 230 -6.63 -9.87 22.12
C VAL A 230 -5.47 -10.36 22.97
N SER A 231 -5.76 -11.06 24.08
CA SER A 231 -4.73 -11.64 24.94
C SER A 231 -3.85 -12.64 24.17
N TYR A 232 -2.59 -12.78 24.58
CA TYR A 232 -1.64 -13.65 23.90
C TYR A 232 -2.13 -15.12 23.86
N ASP A 233 -2.62 -15.60 25.00
CA ASP A 233 -3.12 -16.97 25.20
C ASP A 233 -4.58 -17.17 24.75
N ALA A 234 -5.20 -16.15 24.14
CA ALA A 234 -6.57 -16.25 23.63
C ALA A 234 -6.74 -17.41 22.65
N THR A 235 -7.79 -18.18 22.89
CA THR A 235 -8.26 -19.24 22.01
C THR A 235 -8.86 -18.66 20.74
N LYS A 236 -9.21 -19.54 19.79
CA LYS A 236 -9.90 -19.12 18.56
C LYS A 236 -11.28 -18.53 18.86
N GLU A 237 -11.95 -19.06 19.88
CA GLU A 237 -13.28 -18.61 20.31
C GLU A 237 -13.20 -17.21 20.93
N ASP A 238 -12.23 -16.95 21.79
CA ASP A 238 -12.03 -15.61 22.39
C ASP A 238 -11.77 -14.52 21.34
N LYS A 239 -11.07 -14.87 20.25
CA LYS A 239 -10.83 -13.96 19.12
C LYS A 239 -12.11 -13.66 18.33
N LEU A 240 -12.96 -14.67 18.15
CA LEU A 240 -14.26 -14.51 17.50
C LEU A 240 -15.16 -13.64 18.37
N GLU A 241 -15.20 -13.89 19.67
CA GLU A 241 -15.96 -13.08 20.62
C GLU A 241 -15.48 -11.63 20.64
N ALA A 242 -14.16 -11.39 20.65
CA ALA A 242 -13.60 -10.04 20.59
C ALA A 242 -14.00 -9.30 19.29
N LEU A 243 -14.03 -10.01 18.16
CA LEU A 243 -14.48 -9.47 16.88
C LEU A 243 -15.99 -9.16 16.90
N GLU A 244 -16.81 -10.12 17.35
CA GLU A 244 -18.26 -9.92 17.47
C GLU A 244 -18.60 -8.79 18.44
N ARG A 245 -17.86 -8.67 19.54
CA ARG A 245 -18.01 -7.56 20.49
C ARG A 245 -17.71 -6.22 19.84
N LYS A 246 -16.66 -6.14 19.00
CA LYS A 246 -16.35 -4.93 18.22
C LYS A 246 -17.48 -4.59 17.26
N GLN A 247 -17.97 -5.58 16.50
CA GLN A 247 -19.08 -5.38 15.56
C GLN A 247 -20.34 -4.92 16.27
N LYS A 248 -20.72 -5.56 17.39
CA LYS A 248 -21.85 -5.16 18.22
C LYS A 248 -21.70 -3.75 18.78
N GLN A 249 -20.50 -3.35 19.22
CA GLN A 249 -20.26 -1.99 19.69
C GLN A 249 -20.46 -0.95 18.59
N VAL A 250 -20.01 -1.24 17.36
CA VAL A 250 -20.23 -0.38 16.19
C VAL A 250 -21.72 -0.32 15.86
N GLU A 251 -22.40 -1.47 15.81
CA GLU A 251 -23.85 -1.54 15.58
C GLU A 251 -24.63 -0.77 16.65
N GLU A 252 -24.32 -0.95 17.93
CA GLU A 252 -25.03 -0.29 19.04
C GLU A 252 -24.76 1.23 19.12
N ARG A 253 -23.59 1.67 18.65
CA ARG A 253 -23.22 3.09 18.54
C ARG A 253 -23.96 3.77 17.40
N LEU A 254 -24.14 3.06 16.28
CA LEU A 254 -24.71 3.61 15.05
C LEU A 254 -26.21 3.31 14.91
N ARG A 255 -26.75 2.38 15.68
CA ARG A 255 -28.19 2.12 15.74
C ARG A 255 -28.89 3.37 16.25
N GLU A 256 -29.96 3.78 15.58
CA GLU A 256 -30.83 4.84 16.08
C GLU A 256 -31.41 4.40 17.43
N ARG A 257 -30.78 4.83 18.52
CA ARG A 257 -31.44 4.90 19.82
C ARG A 257 -32.37 6.09 19.76
N SER A 258 -33.65 5.84 19.92
CA SER A 258 -34.74 6.82 19.99
C SER A 258 -34.66 7.79 21.17
N ASP A 259 -33.45 8.20 21.59
CA ASP A 259 -33.15 9.25 22.57
C ASP A 259 -32.79 10.56 21.85
N THR A 260 -33.51 10.90 20.78
CA THR A 260 -33.59 12.30 20.39
C THR A 260 -34.60 12.95 21.35
N PRO A 261 -34.19 13.78 22.31
CA PRO A 261 -35.15 14.63 23.01
C PRO A 261 -35.75 15.50 21.91
N THR A 262 -37.02 15.25 21.60
CA THR A 262 -37.84 16.14 20.81
C THR A 262 -37.84 17.49 21.53
N LEU A 263 -36.93 18.37 21.11
CA LEU A 263 -36.99 19.80 21.37
C LEU A 263 -38.20 20.34 20.61
N THR A 264 -39.39 20.05 21.12
CA THR A 264 -40.59 20.85 20.89
C THR A 264 -40.32 22.23 21.46
N ASN A 265 -39.79 23.12 20.63
CA ASN A 265 -39.97 24.55 20.81
C ASN A 265 -41.41 24.87 20.37
N ASP A 266 -42.31 24.92 21.36
CA ASP A 266 -43.55 25.70 21.32
C ASP A 266 -43.22 27.21 21.43
#